data_AF-A0A379WIH3-F1
#
_entry.id   AF-A0A379WIH3-F1
#
_cell.length_a   1.000
_cell.length_b   1.000
_cell.length_c   1.000
_cell.angle_alpha   90.00
_cell.angle_beta   90.00
_cell.angle_gamma   90.00
#
_symmetry.space_group_name_H-M   'P 1'
#
loop_
_entity.id
_entity.type
_entity.pdbx_description
1 polymer ?
#
loop_
_entity_poly.entity_id
_entity_poly.type
_entity_poly.pdbx_seq_one_letter_code
_entity_poly.pdbx_strand_id
1 'polypeptide(L)' 'MAERNLPLHVFHFDCFWMKAFQWCDFEWDPVTFPDPKGMIRRLKAKGLKVCVWINPTSARNPRSSRS' A
#
# COMPACT_ATOMS: atom_id res chain seq x y z
N MET A 1 -9.09 -16.42 -4.46
CA MET A 1 -9.87 -16.66 -3.22
C MET A 1 -11.34 -16.89 -3.55
N ALA A 2 -12.05 -15.88 -4.09
CA ALA A 2 -13.47 -15.99 -4.45
C ALA A 2 -13.80 -17.15 -5.42
N GLU A 3 -13.11 -17.27 -6.56
CA GLU A 3 -13.31 -18.37 -7.53
C GLU A 3 -13.03 -19.76 -6.97
N ARG A 4 -12.25 -19.84 -5.88
CA ARG A 4 -11.93 -21.09 -5.19
C ARG A 4 -12.80 -21.32 -3.94
N ASN A 5 -13.85 -20.51 -3.74
CA ASN A 5 -14.72 -20.52 -2.56
C ASN A 5 -13.96 -20.43 -1.23
N LEU A 6 -12.84 -19.70 -1.20
CA LEU A 6 -12.05 -19.48 0.01
C LEU A 6 -12.44 -18.14 0.64
N PRO A 7 -12.91 -18.11 1.91
CA PRO A 7 -13.29 -16.88 2.58
C PRO A 7 -12.07 -15.97 2.81
N LEU A 8 -12.25 -14.68 2.55
CA LEU A 8 -11.24 -13.65 2.77
C LEU A 8 -11.93 -12.40 3.36
N HIS A 9 -11.38 -11.87 4.44
CA HIS A 9 -12.02 -10.76 5.18
C HIS A 9 -11.18 -9.49 5.20
N VAL A 10 -9.84 -9.60 5.17
CA VAL A 10 -8.90 -8.47 5.23
C VAL A 10 -7.87 -8.63 4.12
N PHE A 11 -7.58 -7.53 3.42
CA PHE A 11 -6.48 -7.44 2.47
C PHE A 11 -5.42 -6.47 3.00
N HIS A 12 -4.17 -6.92 3.07
CA HIS A 12 -3.05 -6.15 3.58
C HIS A 12 -2.13 -5.71 2.44
N PHE A 13 -1.79 -4.42 2.39
CA PHE A 13 -0.73 -3.89 1.54
C PHE A 13 0.55 -3.73 2.36
N ASP A 14 1.60 -4.43 1.93
CA ASP A 14 2.93 -4.36 2.53
C ASP A 14 3.71 -3.13 2.00
N CYS A 15 4.94 -2.92 2.48
CA CYS A 15 5.82 -1.75 2.28
C CYS A 15 5.73 -1.05 0.91
N PHE A 16 5.68 -1.80 -0.20
CA PHE A 16 5.62 -1.25 -1.56
C PHE A 16 4.30 -0.56 -1.95
N TRP A 17 3.38 -0.32 -1.01
CA TRP A 17 2.32 0.67 -1.23
C TRP A 17 2.86 2.11 -1.33
N MET A 18 4.04 2.34 -0.74
CA MET A 18 4.89 3.51 -0.89
C MET A 18 6.09 3.19 -1.80
N LYS A 19 6.73 4.22 -2.37
CA LYS A 19 7.87 4.05 -3.27
C LYS A 19 9.11 3.48 -2.56
N ALA A 20 9.87 2.66 -3.28
CA ALA A 20 11.12 2.08 -2.79
C ALA A 20 12.07 3.16 -2.23
N PHE A 21 12.67 2.89 -1.06
CA PHE A 21 13.57 3.79 -0.33
C PHE A 21 12.93 5.11 0.19
N GLN A 22 11.60 5.20 0.22
CA GLN A 22 10.85 6.35 0.77
C GLN A 22 9.93 5.96 1.95
N TRP A 23 10.05 4.74 2.47
CA TRP A 23 9.21 4.24 3.58
C TRP A 23 9.61 4.81 4.94
N CYS A 24 8.74 5.28 5.83
CA CYS A 24 7.31 5.53 5.70
C CYS A 24 7.06 7.04 5.58
N ASP A 25 6.79 7.52 4.36
CA ASP A 25 6.44 8.92 4.04
C ASP A 25 4.92 9.15 3.92
N PHE A 26 4.14 8.08 4.01
CA PHE A 26 2.68 8.05 3.94
C PHE A 26 2.07 8.40 2.58
N GLU A 27 2.87 8.39 1.51
CA GLU A 27 2.42 8.68 0.15
C GLU A 27 2.29 7.40 -0.69
N TRP A 28 1.16 7.25 -1.39
CA TRP A 28 0.98 6.12 -2.30
C TRP A 28 1.92 6.25 -3.51
N ASP A 29 2.58 5.15 -3.92
CA ASP A 29 3.34 5.15 -5.17
C ASP A 29 2.39 5.41 -6.36
N PRO A 30 2.50 6.55 -7.06
CA PRO A 30 1.56 6.92 -8.11
C PRO A 30 1.71 6.06 -9.37
N VAL A 31 2.85 5.38 -9.56
CA VAL A 31 3.08 4.49 -10.70
C VAL A 31 2.35 3.17 -10.50
N THR A 32 2.44 2.60 -9.29
CA THR A 32 1.77 1.33 -8.96
C THR A 32 0.30 1.53 -8.57
N PHE A 33 -0.03 2.63 -7.88
CA PHE A 33 -1.35 2.94 -7.34
C PHE A 33 -1.83 4.33 -7.78
N PRO A 34 -2.18 4.53 -9.06
CA PRO A 34 -2.60 5.84 -9.59
C PRO A 34 -3.95 6.36 -9.04
N ASP A 35 -4.79 5.46 -8.51
CA ASP A 35 -6.10 5.77 -7.90
C ASP A 35 -6.27 4.96 -6.60
N PRO A 36 -5.57 5.32 -5.51
CA PRO A 36 -5.60 4.53 -4.28
C PRO A 36 -6.99 4.58 -3.62
N LYS A 37 -7.66 5.74 -3.67
CA LYS A 37 -9.01 5.90 -3.11
C LYS A 37 -10.03 5.02 -3.83
N GLY A 38 -10.04 5.01 -5.16
CA GLY A 38 -10.96 4.16 -5.92
C GLY A 38 -10.61 2.67 -5.80
N MET A 39 -9.33 2.30 -5.77
CA MET A 39 -8.91 0.91 -5.49
C MET A 39 -9.47 0.43 -4.15
N ILE A 40 -9.24 1.17 -3.07
CA ILE A 40 -9.74 0.84 -1.72
C ILE A 40 -11.27 0.76 -1.72
N ARG A 41 -11.96 1.69 -2.40
CA ARG A 41 -13.43 1.66 -2.53
C ARG A 41 -13.91 0.37 -3.20
N ARG A 42 -13.27 -0.04 -4.30
CA ARG A 42 -13.61 -1.28 -5.03
C ARG A 42 -13.35 -2.53 -4.18
N LEU A 43 -12.29 -2.56 -3.35
CA LEU A 43 -12.04 -3.65 -2.40
C LEU A 43 -13.09 -3.70 -1.29
N LYS A 44 -13.43 -2.55 -0.70
CA LYS A 44 -14.47 -2.47 0.34
C LYS A 44 -15.85 -2.86 -0.17
N ALA A 45 -16.19 -2.53 -1.42
CA ALA A 45 -17.44 -2.96 -2.06
C ALA A 45 -17.54 -4.49 -2.20
N LYS A 46 -16.41 -5.21 -2.21
CA LYS A 46 -16.34 -6.68 -2.16
C LYS A 46 -16.40 -7.25 -0.73
N GLY A 47 -16.67 -6.42 0.29
CA GLY A 47 -16.74 -6.82 1.69
C GLY A 47 -15.39 -6.90 2.42
N LEU A 48 -14.29 -6.51 1.79
CA LEU A 48 -12.95 -6.59 2.39
C LEU A 48 -12.66 -5.38 3.29
N LYS A 49 -12.06 -5.63 4.45
CA LYS A 49 -11.30 -4.60 5.20
C LYS A 49 -9.92 -4.43 4.58
N VAL A 50 -9.34 -3.25 4.72
CA VAL A 50 -8.02 -2.93 4.17
C VAL A 50 -7.09 -2.53 5.31
N CYS A 51 -5.88 -3.09 5.32
CA CYS A 51 -4.79 -2.77 6.22
C CYS A 51 -3.56 -2.34 5.39
N VAL A 52 -2.76 -1.42 5.91
CA VAL A 52 -1.51 -0.98 5.27
C VAL A 52 -0.36 -1.08 6.27
N TRP A 53 0.82 -1.42 5.78
CA TRP A 53 2.04 -1.45 6.57
C TRP A 53 2.51 -0.02 6.92
N ILE A 54 2.92 0.20 8.17
CA ILE A 54 3.57 1.44 8.64
C ILE A 54 4.67 1.08 9.63
N ASN A 55 5.67 1.95 9.78
CA ASN A 55 6.74 1.82 10.78
C ASN A 55 7.16 3.21 11.29
N PRO A 56 7.76 3.32 12.50
CA PRO A 56 8.08 4.62 13.10
C PRO A 56 9.32 5.30 12.48
N THR A 57 9.96 4.70 11.48
CA THR A 57 11.19 5.24 10.89
C THR A 57 10.97 5.64 9.44
N SER A 58 11.39 6.86 9.08
CA SER A 58 11.48 7.28 7.68
C SER A 58 12.85 6.92 7.12
N ALA A 59 12.85 6.17 6.03
CA ALA A 59 14.02 5.75 5.30
C ALA A 59 14.68 6.98 4.68
N ARG A 60 15.99 7.08 4.85
CA ARG A 60 16.78 8.10 4.19
C ARG A 60 16.95 7.69 2.74
N ASN A 61 16.47 8.50 1.81
CA ASN A 61 16.77 8.31 0.39
C ASN A 61 18.30 8.38 0.20
N PRO A 62 18.98 7.30 -0.24
CA PRO A 62 20.44 7.26 -0.36
C PRO A 62 20.98 8.22 -1.44
N ARG A 63 20.10 8.81 -2.27
CA ARG A 63 20.46 9.84 -3.26
C ARG A 63 20.32 11.27 -2.75
N SER A 64 19.78 11.48 -1.54
CA SER A 64 19.58 12.83 -0.97
C SER A 64 20.88 13.53 -0.52
N SER A 65 21.99 12.79 -0.41
CA SER A 65 23.28 13.32 0.07
C SER A 65 24.32 13.56 -1.04
N ARG A 66 23.93 13.49 -2.31
CA ARG A 66 24.79 13.91 -3.44
C ARG A 66 24.41 15.34 -3.82
N SER A 67 24.89 16.31 -3.04
CA SER A 67 24.97 17.72 -3.40
C SER A 67 26.42 18.09 -3.61
#